data_AF-A0A2R6LHQ4-F1
#
_entry.id   AF-A0A2R6LHQ4-F1
#
_cell.length_a   1.000
_cell.length_b   1.000
_cell.length_c   1.000
_cell.angle_alpha   90.00
_cell.angle_beta   90.00
_cell.angle_gamma   90.00
#
_symmetry.space_group_name_H-M   'P 1'
#
loop_
_entity.id
_entity.type
_entity.pdbx_description
1 polymer ?
#
loop_
_entity_poly.entity_id
_entity_poly.type
_entity_poly.pdbx_seq_one_letter_code
_entity_poly.pdbx_strand_id
1 'polypeptide(L)' 'MDLAETVGTWCTLGDPAVAELAAGGGVEFVVVDTEHTPLGLETVADCLRAVEAGGARSVVRVPW' A
#
# COMPACT_ATOMS: atom_id res chain seq x y z
N MET A 1 -28.20 -4.82 -0.17
CA MET A 1 -26.83 -4.39 0.16
C MET A 1 -26.21 -3.99 -1.15
N ASP A 2 -25.94 -2.71 -1.31
CA ASP A 2 -25.12 -2.22 -2.41
C ASP A 2 -23.68 -2.63 -2.08
N LEU A 3 -23.20 -3.72 -2.66
CA LEU A 3 -21.82 -4.14 -2.50
C LEU A 3 -21.02 -3.43 -3.59
N ALA A 4 -20.61 -2.19 -3.31
CA ALA A 4 -19.68 -1.49 -4.17
C ALA A 4 -18.40 -2.32 -4.30
N GLU A 5 -17.95 -2.56 -5.53
CA GLU A 5 -16.69 -3.25 -5.80
C GLU A 5 -15.53 -2.48 -5.19
N THR A 6 -14.64 -3.18 -4.47
CA THR A 6 -13.43 -2.56 -3.92
C THR A 6 -12.25 -2.76 -4.84
N VAL A 7 -11.58 -1.69 -5.25
CA VAL A 7 -10.39 -1.74 -6.12
C VAL A 7 -9.14 -1.28 -5.36
N GLY A 8 -8.09 -2.08 -5.43
CA GLY A 8 -6.78 -1.78 -4.84
C GLY A 8 -5.62 -2.06 -5.77
N THR A 9 -4.42 -1.67 -5.34
CA THR A 9 -3.17 -1.92 -6.08
C THR A 9 -2.07 -2.48 -5.17
N TRP A 10 -0.99 -2.96 -5.79
CA TRP A 10 0.19 -3.52 -5.13
C TRP A 10 1.36 -2.52 -5.17
N CYS A 11 2.05 -2.37 -4.04
CA CYS A 11 3.31 -1.67 -3.92
C CYS A 11 4.42 -2.68 -3.58
N THR A 12 5.24 -3.01 -4.57
CA THR A 12 6.39 -3.93 -4.46
C THR A 12 7.74 -3.21 -4.55
N LEU A 13 7.75 -1.90 -4.83
CA LEU A 13 8.98 -1.12 -4.95
C LEU A 13 9.54 -0.69 -3.58
N GLY A 14 8.72 -0.72 -2.52
CA GLY A 14 9.17 -0.38 -1.16
C GLY A 14 9.58 1.07 -0.96
N ASP A 15 9.26 1.95 -1.91
CA ASP A 15 9.60 3.37 -1.86
C ASP A 15 8.36 4.18 -1.41
N PRO A 16 8.45 4.99 -0.34
CA PRO A 16 7.33 5.79 0.15
C PRO A 16 6.76 6.74 -0.90
N ALA A 17 7.57 7.34 -1.78
CA ALA A 17 7.07 8.23 -2.82
C ALA A 17 6.25 7.45 -3.87
N VAL A 18 6.65 6.22 -4.19
CA VAL A 18 5.85 5.33 -5.05
C VAL A 18 4.55 4.93 -4.36
N ALA A 19 4.59 4.65 -3.07
CA ALA A 19 3.41 4.26 -2.30
C ALA A 19 2.37 5.39 -2.22
N GLU A 20 2.80 6.65 -2.04
CA GLU A 20 1.96 7.85 -2.10
C GLU A 20 1.36 8.05 -3.50
N LEU A 21 2.17 7.93 -4.55
CA LEU A 21 1.70 8.03 -5.93
C LEU A 21 0.65 6.96 -6.26
N ALA A 22 0.86 5.73 -5.79
CA ALA A 22 -0.08 4.63 -5.97
C ALA A 22 -1.42 4.92 -5.27
N ALA A 23 -1.38 5.46 -4.05
CA ALA A 23 -2.58 5.85 -3.31
C ALA A 23 -3.36 6.99 -3.99
N GLY A 24 -2.65 7.95 -4.58
CA GLY A 24 -3.26 9.05 -5.35
C GLY A 24 -3.93 8.63 -6.67
N GLY A 25 -3.78 7.37 -7.09
CA GLY A 25 -4.31 6.83 -8.36
C GLY A 25 -5.81 6.54 -8.39
N GLY A 26 -6.55 6.87 -7.33
CA GLY A 26 -8.01 6.61 -7.23
C GLY A 26 -8.37 5.20 -6.77
N VAL A 27 -7.44 4.48 -6.14
CA VAL A 27 -7.67 3.17 -5.51
C VAL A 27 -8.13 3.34 -4.07
N GLU A 28 -8.87 2.36 -3.55
CA GLU A 28 -9.36 2.39 -2.17
C GLU A 28 -8.33 1.87 -1.16
N PHE A 29 -7.39 1.04 -1.62
CA PHE A 29 -6.29 0.54 -0.81
C PHE A 29 -5.02 0.23 -1.59
N VAL A 30 -3.90 0.24 -0.89
CA VAL A 30 -2.58 -0.17 -1.40
C VAL A 30 -2.03 -1.28 -0.51
N VAL A 31 -1.60 -2.38 -1.13
CA VAL A 31 -0.91 -3.48 -0.45
C VAL A 31 0.60 -3.25 -0.47
N VAL A 32 1.21 -3.04 0.68
CA VAL A 32 2.67 -3.08 0.86
C VAL A 32 3.09 -4.54 0.97
N ASP A 33 3.89 -4.99 0.00
CA ASP A 33 4.25 -6.38 -0.14
C ASP A 33 5.56 -6.73 0.58
N THR A 34 5.47 -7.44 1.70
CA THR A 34 6.65 -7.94 2.42
C THR A 34 6.94 -9.43 2.19
N GLU A 35 6.13 -10.11 1.37
CA GLU A 35 6.30 -11.53 1.04
C GLU A 35 7.28 -11.71 -0.13
N HIS A 36 7.22 -10.84 -1.14
CA HIS A 36 8.09 -10.92 -2.32
C HIS A 36 9.05 -9.73 -2.47
N THR A 37 9.11 -8.87 -1.46
CA THR A 37 10.05 -7.74 -1.44
C THR A 37 10.80 -7.73 -0.09
N PRO A 38 12.12 -7.51 -0.07
CA PRO A 38 12.91 -7.52 1.15
C PRO A 38 12.76 -6.20 1.93
N LEU A 39 11.59 -5.96 2.51
CA LEU A 39 11.29 -4.73 3.27
C LEU A 39 11.49 -4.92 4.78
N GLY A 40 12.15 -3.97 5.42
CA GLY A 40 12.21 -3.84 6.87
C GLY A 40 10.95 -3.16 7.44
N LEU A 41 10.72 -3.28 8.74
CA LEU A 41 9.55 -2.69 9.41
C LEU A 41 9.54 -1.16 9.32
N GLU A 42 10.72 -0.54 9.30
CA GLU A 42 10.89 0.90 9.14
C GLU A 42 10.39 1.35 7.77
N THR A 43 10.82 0.67 6.70
CA THR A 43 10.37 0.93 5.34
C THR A 43 8.87 0.69 5.17
N VAL A 44 8.34 -0.37 5.80
CA VAL A 44 6.89 -0.62 5.82
C VAL A 44 6.18 0.55 6.49
N ALA A 45 6.62 0.98 7.68
CA ALA A 45 6.00 2.10 8.39
C ALA A 45 5.99 3.39 7.55
N ASP A 46 7.08 3.70 6.85
CA ASP A 46 7.14 4.85 5.95
C ASP A 46 6.20 4.73 4.75
N CYS A 47 6.11 3.54 4.13
CA CYS A 47 5.16 3.28 3.06
C CYS A 47 3.70 3.39 3.52
N LEU A 48 3.37 2.88 4.72
CA LEU A 48 1.99 2.97 5.26
C LEU A 48 1.58 4.43 5.49
N ARG A 49 2.47 5.25 6.07
CA ARG A 49 2.23 6.70 6.22
C ARG A 49 2.04 7.39 4.88
N ALA A 50 2.83 7.01 3.87
CA ALA A 50 2.72 7.57 2.53
C ALA A 50 1.42 7.19 1.81
N VAL A 51 0.97 5.94 1.96
CA VAL A 51 -0.34 5.48 1.44
C VAL A 51 -1.49 6.29 2.06
N GLU A 52 -1.45 6.48 3.39
CA GLU A 52 -2.45 7.25 4.12
C GLU A 52 -2.43 8.73 3.72
N ALA A 53 -1.24 9.32 3.54
CA ALA A 53 -1.09 10.68 3.04
C ALA A 53 -1.65 10.85 1.62
N GLY A 54 -1.51 9.84 0.77
CA GLY A 54 -2.07 9.79 -0.59
C GLY A 54 -3.58 9.51 -0.64
N GLY A 55 -4.23 9.21 0.50
CA GLY A 55 -5.69 9.10 0.62
C GLY A 55 -6.28 7.70 0.46
N ALA A 56 -5.46 6.65 0.34
CA ALA A 56 -5.92 5.26 0.29
C ALA A 56 -5.72 4.55 1.64
N ARG A 57 -6.41 3.42 1.86
CA ARG A 57 -6.17 2.56 3.03
C ARG A 57 -4.90 1.74 2.85
N SER A 58 -4.16 1.55 3.93
CA SER A 58 -2.91 0.80 3.92
C SER A 58 -3.14 -0.66 4.35
N VAL A 59 -2.59 -1.61 3.59
CA VAL A 59 -2.66 -3.06 3.88
C VAL A 59 -1.25 -3.64 3.79
N VAL A 60 -0.86 -4.51 4.72
CA VAL A 60 0.43 -5.22 4.65
C VAL A 60 0.20 -6.68 4.30
N ARG A 61 0.90 -7.19 3.29
CA ARG A 61 1.04 -8.62 3.04
C ARG A 61 2.27 -9.14 3.77
N VAL A 62 2.06 -9.94 4.80
CA VAL A 62 3.12 -10.52 5.65
C VAL A 62 3.84 -11.69 4.97
N PRO A 63 5.13 -11.95 5.29
CA PRO A 63 5.85 -13.09 4.74
C PRO A 63 5.38 -14.43 5.34
N TRP A 64 5.65 -15.53 4.63
CA TRP A 64 5.49 -16.92 5.09
C TRP A 64 6.68 -17.80 4.69
#